data_AF-A0A841VLG7-F1
#
_entry.id   AF-A0A841VLG7-F1
#
_cell.length_a   1.000
_cell.length_b   1.000
_cell.length_c   1.000
_cell.angle_alpha   90.00
_cell.angle_beta   90.00
_cell.angle_gamma   90.00
#
_symmetry.space_group_name_H-M   'P 1'
#
loop_
_entity.id
_entity.type
_entity.pdbx_description
1 polymer ?
#
loop_
_entity_poly.entity_id
_entity_poly.type
_entity_poly.pdbx_seq_one_letter_code
_entity_poly.pdbx_strand_id
1 'polypeptide(L)'
;MKNSNCELQKIEVTQRYEIISRPSDIEAHHWNEWLASAVDPGIIALNVISVSGTAAYDYLFYGQNVPRRNDGRLRDGVLKKYRHIEGLNWWCSGVDPLNDYSPMMWG
;
A
#
# COMPACT_ATOMS: atom_id res chain seq x y z
N MET A 1 32.38 13.04 54.15
CA MET A 1 31.46 13.49 53.07
C MET A 1 31.16 12.28 52.20
N LYS A 2 29.89 11.88 52.09
CA LYS A 2 29.44 10.82 51.18
C LYS A 2 29.21 11.45 49.81
N ASN A 3 30.03 11.14 48.82
CA ASN A 3 29.75 11.52 47.44
C ASN A 3 28.94 10.41 46.78
N SER A 4 27.63 10.57 46.82
CA SER A 4 26.72 9.90 45.89
C SER A 4 26.87 10.61 44.55
N ASN A 5 27.46 9.95 43.55
CA ASN A 5 27.27 10.38 42.17
C ASN A 5 26.79 9.19 41.35
N CYS A 6 25.48 9.28 41.09
CA CYS A 6 24.67 8.53 40.17
C CYS A 6 25.44 8.21 38.89
N GLU A 7 25.67 6.92 38.63
CA GLU A 7 26.04 6.45 37.31
C GLU A 7 24.91 6.82 36.35
N LEU A 8 25.16 7.81 35.51
CA LEU A 8 24.34 8.04 34.33
C LEU A 8 24.54 6.83 33.42
N GLN A 9 23.60 5.90 33.50
CA GLN A 9 23.45 4.87 32.48
C GLN A 9 23.25 5.59 31.15
N LYS A 10 24.25 5.47 30.27
CA LYS A 10 24.10 5.83 28.86
C LYS A 10 23.04 4.89 28.30
N ILE A 11 21.83 5.38 28.17
CA ILE A 11 20.79 4.70 27.41
C ILE A 11 21.21 4.86 25.95
N GLU A 12 21.92 3.87 25.41
CA GLU A 12 22.12 3.77 23.97
C GLU A 12 20.78 3.44 23.32
N VAL A 13 20.03 4.48 22.96
CA VAL A 13 18.86 4.31 22.09
C VAL A 13 19.38 4.18 20.65
N THR A 14 19.88 3.00 20.30
CA THR A 14 20.11 2.65 18.89
C THR A 14 18.75 2.38 18.24
N GLN A 15 18.04 3.44 17.82
CA GLN A 15 16.96 3.26 16.83
C GLN A 15 17.65 2.82 15.54
N ARG A 16 17.50 1.54 15.19
CA ARG A 16 17.95 1.02 13.91
C ARG A 16 17.06 1.66 12.85
N TYR A 17 17.58 2.66 12.14
CA TYR A 17 16.98 3.05 10.86
C TYR A 17 17.20 1.87 9.91
N GLU A 18 16.20 1.01 9.79
CA GLU A 18 16.17 0.09 8.66
C GLU A 18 16.14 0.95 7.40
N ILE A 19 17.12 0.73 6.52
CA ILE A 19 17.14 1.39 5.22
C ILE A 19 16.04 0.72 4.41
N ILE A 20 14.84 1.30 4.43
CA ILE A 20 13.70 0.79 3.68
C ILE A 20 13.96 1.14 2.21
N SER A 21 14.45 0.15 1.48
CA SER A 21 14.59 0.21 0.02
C SER A 21 13.24 -0.05 -0.65
N ARG A 22 13.05 0.53 -1.84
CA ARG A 22 11.90 0.26 -2.70
C ARG A 22 11.70 -1.27 -2.90
N PRO A 23 10.52 -1.82 -2.58
CA PRO A 23 10.17 -3.20 -2.89
C PRO A 23 10.21 -3.53 -4.39
N SER A 24 10.34 -4.82 -4.73
CA SER A 24 10.38 -5.30 -6.12
C SER A 24 9.07 -5.10 -6.90
N ASP A 25 7.98 -5.05 -6.15
CA ASP A 25 6.58 -5.14 -6.54
C ASP A 25 5.94 -3.74 -6.69
N ILE A 26 6.70 -2.68 -6.41
CA ILE A 26 6.35 -1.29 -6.72
C ILE A 26 7.36 -0.71 -7.70
N GLU A 27 6.87 -0.07 -8.75
CA GLU A 27 7.69 0.56 -9.78
C GLU A 27 8.33 1.85 -9.26
N ALA A 28 9.49 2.19 -9.80
CA ALA A 28 10.29 3.31 -9.29
C ALA A 28 9.54 4.66 -9.31
N HIS A 29 8.75 4.91 -10.35
CA HIS A 29 7.98 6.16 -10.47
C HIS A 29 6.84 6.23 -9.44
N HIS A 30 6.12 5.13 -9.19
CA HIS A 30 5.10 5.07 -8.14
C HIS A 30 5.70 5.23 -6.74
N TRP A 31 6.83 4.56 -6.46
CA TRP A 31 7.55 4.74 -5.20
C TRP A 31 7.92 6.20 -4.96
N ASN A 32 8.49 6.87 -5.98
CA ASN A 32 8.87 8.27 -5.88
C ASN A 32 7.66 9.22 -5.75
N GLU A 33 6.53 8.91 -6.40
CA GLU A 33 5.28 9.68 -6.28
C GLU A 33 4.76 9.68 -4.83
N TRP A 34 4.76 8.52 -4.18
CA TRP A 34 4.33 8.39 -2.79
C TRP A 34 5.31 9.04 -1.81
N LEU A 35 6.62 8.90 -2.04
CA LEU A 35 7.63 9.62 -1.25
C LEU A 35 7.51 11.14 -1.40
N ALA A 36 7.23 11.63 -2.61
CA ALA A 36 6.99 13.06 -2.86
C ALA A 36 5.74 13.57 -2.12
N SER A 37 4.81 12.68 -1.80
CA SER A 37 3.63 12.95 -0.97
C SER A 37 3.89 12.85 0.54
N ALA A 38 5.16 12.74 0.95
CA ALA A 38 5.61 12.63 2.34
C ALA A 38 5.01 11.43 3.10
N VAL A 39 4.66 10.35 2.41
CA VAL A 39 4.25 9.10 3.04
C VAL A 39 5.48 8.36 3.56
N ASP A 40 5.38 7.79 4.76
CA ASP A 40 6.47 7.03 5.35
C ASP A 40 6.87 5.84 4.46
N PRO A 41 8.16 5.62 4.16
CA PRO A 41 8.61 4.53 3.30
C PRO A 41 8.15 3.14 3.75
N GLY A 42 8.04 2.90 5.06
CA GLY A 42 7.54 1.64 5.60
C GLY A 42 6.05 1.45 5.33
N ILE A 43 5.26 2.52 5.43
CA ILE A 43 3.84 2.48 5.05
C ILE A 43 3.68 2.19 3.56
N ILE A 44 4.48 2.84 2.69
CA ILE A 44 4.45 2.58 1.25
C ILE A 44 4.80 1.12 0.98
N ALA A 45 5.90 0.62 1.57
CA ALA A 45 6.40 -0.72 1.34
C ALA A 45 5.43 -1.82 1.80
N LEU A 46 4.61 -1.55 2.81
CA LEU A 46 3.63 -2.50 3.32
C LEU A 46 2.32 -2.52 2.54
N ASN A 47 1.95 -1.41 1.87
CA ASN A 47 0.59 -1.24 1.37
C ASN A 47 0.49 -1.00 -0.14
N VAL A 48 1.54 -0.54 -0.81
CA VAL A 48 1.48 -0.12 -2.21
C VAL A 48 2.13 -1.14 -3.12
N ILE A 49 1.40 -1.53 -4.17
CA ILE A 49 1.92 -2.38 -5.25
C ILE A 49 1.67 -1.71 -6.61
N SER A 50 2.57 -1.97 -7.56
CA SER A 50 2.31 -1.68 -8.96
C SER A 50 1.46 -2.78 -9.58
N VAL A 51 0.48 -2.39 -10.38
CA VAL A 51 -0.42 -3.29 -11.08
C VAL A 51 -0.53 -2.87 -12.55
N SER A 52 -0.65 -3.84 -13.44
CA SER A 52 -0.86 -3.59 -14.86
C SER A 52 -1.67 -4.71 -15.51
N GLY A 53 -2.09 -4.48 -16.75
CA GLY A 53 -2.87 -5.43 -17.53
C GLY A 53 -4.19 -5.77 -16.86
N THR A 54 -4.63 -7.02 -17.01
CA THR A 54 -5.93 -7.45 -16.50
C THR A 54 -5.99 -7.58 -14.99
N ALA A 55 -4.84 -7.69 -14.31
CA ALA A 55 -4.78 -7.78 -12.85
C ALA A 55 -5.34 -6.52 -12.17
N ALA A 56 -5.27 -5.35 -12.84
CA ALA A 56 -5.84 -4.11 -12.33
C ALA A 56 -7.36 -4.20 -12.09
N TYR A 57 -8.06 -5.05 -12.85
CA TYR A 57 -9.50 -5.26 -12.65
C TYR A 57 -9.81 -5.98 -11.34
N ASP A 58 -8.92 -6.88 -10.89
CA ASP A 58 -9.15 -7.67 -9.69
C ASP A 58 -9.13 -6.78 -8.43
N TYR A 59 -8.26 -5.76 -8.44
CA TYR A 59 -8.14 -4.79 -7.35
C TYR A 59 -9.22 -3.70 -7.35
N LEU A 60 -9.82 -3.37 -8.51
CA LEU A 60 -10.81 -2.30 -8.60
C LEU A 60 -12.26 -2.80 -8.63
N PHE A 61 -12.52 -3.99 -9.18
CA PHE A 61 -13.86 -4.51 -9.45
C PHE A 61 -14.24 -5.72 -8.59
N TYR A 62 -13.79 -5.79 -7.33
CA TYR A 62 -14.13 -6.87 -6.39
C TYR A 62 -15.57 -6.81 -5.85
N GLY A 63 -16.30 -5.70 -6.07
CA GLY A 63 -17.64 -5.50 -5.53
C GLY A 63 -18.69 -6.47 -6.08
N GLN A 64 -19.61 -6.92 -5.22
CA GLN A 64 -20.67 -7.86 -5.60
C GLN A 64 -21.64 -7.32 -6.65
N ASN A 65 -21.81 -5.99 -6.70
CA ASN A 65 -22.72 -5.32 -7.64
C ASN A 65 -22.08 -5.03 -9.01
N VAL A 66 -20.85 -5.48 -9.26
CA VAL A 66 -20.20 -5.28 -10.56
C VAL A 66 -20.80 -6.24 -11.60
N PRO A 67 -21.25 -5.76 -12.77
CA PRO A 67 -21.85 -6.61 -13.79
C PRO A 67 -20.88 -7.67 -14.34
N ARG A 68 -21.18 -8.94 -14.04
CA ARG A 68 -20.42 -10.11 -14.51
C ARG A 68 -21.23 -10.99 -15.46
N ARG A 69 -20.51 -11.85 -16.18
CA ARG A 69 -21.03 -12.99 -16.94
C ARG A 69 -21.23 -14.18 -15.99
N ASN A 70 -21.92 -15.21 -16.46
CA ASN A 70 -22.17 -16.43 -15.67
C ASN A 70 -20.88 -17.20 -15.31
N ASP A 71 -19.80 -16.97 -16.05
CA ASP A 71 -18.45 -17.50 -15.79
C ASP A 71 -17.64 -16.66 -14.79
N GLY A 72 -18.24 -15.61 -14.22
CA GLY A 72 -17.59 -14.70 -13.28
C GLY A 72 -16.76 -13.60 -13.93
N ARG A 73 -16.52 -13.62 -15.25
CA ARG A 73 -15.76 -12.56 -15.93
C ARG A 73 -16.53 -11.25 -15.97
N LEU A 74 -15.82 -10.12 -15.88
CA LEU A 74 -16.41 -8.80 -16.12
C LEU A 74 -17.05 -8.76 -17.52
N ARG A 75 -18.19 -8.08 -17.62
CA ARG A 75 -18.85 -7.88 -18.93
C ARG A 75 -17.97 -7.04 -19.86
N ASP A 76 -18.04 -7.34 -21.14
CA ASP A 76 -17.21 -6.69 -22.17
C ASP A 76 -17.40 -5.16 -22.22
N GLY A 77 -18.61 -4.67 -21.91
CA GLY A 77 -18.87 -3.23 -21.80
C GLY A 77 -18.09 -2.55 -20.68
N VAL A 78 -17.91 -3.23 -19.53
CA VAL A 78 -17.10 -2.74 -18.40
C VAL A 78 -15.63 -2.73 -18.81
N LEU A 79 -15.13 -3.84 -19.34
CA LEU A 79 -13.73 -3.95 -19.80
C LEU A 79 -13.40 -2.88 -20.84
N LYS A 80 -14.28 -2.64 -21.82
CA LYS A 80 -14.07 -1.60 -22.83
C LYS A 80 -14.04 -0.20 -22.22
N LYS A 81 -14.96 0.10 -21.28
CA LYS A 81 -15.05 1.41 -20.62
C LYS A 81 -13.81 1.71 -19.78
N TYR A 82 -13.28 0.70 -19.08
CA TYR A 82 -12.16 0.84 -18.16
C TYR A 82 -10.84 0.28 -18.71
N ARG A 83 -10.70 0.15 -20.03
CA ARG A 83 -9.45 -0.33 -20.67
C ARG A 83 -8.23 0.50 -20.27
N HIS A 84 -8.41 1.78 -19.98
CA HIS A 84 -7.32 2.68 -19.60
C HIS A 84 -6.60 2.26 -18.32
N ILE A 85 -7.24 1.48 -17.43
CA ILE A 85 -6.59 1.00 -16.20
C ILE A 85 -5.66 -0.20 -16.44
N GLU A 86 -5.67 -0.80 -17.63
CA GLU A 86 -4.74 -1.89 -18.01
C GLU A 86 -3.30 -1.37 -18.19
N GLY A 87 -3.11 -0.04 -18.22
CA GLY A 87 -1.78 0.57 -18.15
C GLY A 87 -1.08 0.27 -16.81
N LEU A 88 0.15 0.77 -16.68
CA LEU A 88 0.87 0.70 -15.43
C LEU A 88 0.26 1.68 -14.43
N ASN A 89 -0.26 1.16 -13.33
CA ASN A 89 -0.92 1.90 -12.25
C ASN A 89 -0.47 1.33 -10.89
N TRP A 90 -0.97 1.88 -9.79
CA TRP A 90 -0.74 1.34 -8.46
C TRP A 90 -2.05 1.06 -7.73
N TRP A 91 -1.99 0.12 -6.78
CA TRP A 91 -3.05 -0.15 -5.81
C TRP A 91 -2.48 -0.03 -4.40
N CYS A 92 -3.27 0.49 -3.47
CA CYS A 92 -2.93 0.54 -2.06
C CYS A 92 -3.99 -0.17 -1.21
N SER A 93 -3.55 -0.97 -0.23
CA SER A 93 -4.45 -1.53 0.78
C SER A 93 -4.86 -0.48 1.81
N GLY A 94 -6.14 -0.48 2.18
CA GLY A 94 -6.71 0.38 3.22
C GLY A 94 -7.34 -0.44 4.36
N VAL A 95 -7.51 0.21 5.51
CA VAL A 95 -8.17 -0.33 6.70
C VAL A 95 -9.18 0.68 7.23
N ASP A 96 -10.29 0.22 7.80
CA ASP A 96 -11.38 1.09 8.25
C ASP A 96 -11.13 1.58 9.68
N PRO A 97 -10.76 2.85 9.89
CA PRO A 97 -10.50 3.36 11.23
C PRO A 97 -11.77 3.40 12.10
N LEU A 98 -12.96 3.35 11.50
CA LEU A 98 -14.24 3.36 12.21
C LEU A 98 -14.79 1.95 12.47
N ASN A 99 -14.18 0.92 11.88
CA ASN A 99 -14.62 -0.47 12.00
C ASN A 99 -13.43 -1.38 12.39
N ASP A 100 -12.81 -1.06 13.53
CA ASP A 100 -11.73 -1.85 14.16
C ASP A 100 -10.56 -2.19 13.23
N TYR A 101 -10.20 -1.24 12.33
CA TYR A 101 -9.16 -1.43 11.33
C TYR A 101 -9.37 -2.68 10.45
N SER A 102 -10.63 -3.10 10.27
CA SER A 102 -10.97 -4.19 9.37
C SER A 102 -10.49 -3.88 7.96
N PRO A 103 -10.04 -4.89 7.19
CA PRO A 103 -9.67 -4.69 5.80
C PRO A 103 -10.79 -3.99 5.04
N MET A 104 -10.49 -2.83 4.46
CA MET A 104 -11.44 -2.19 3.57
C MET A 104 -11.25 -2.73 2.18
N MET A 105 -12.39 -2.97 1.53
CA MET A 105 -12.36 -3.38 0.15
C MET A 105 -11.92 -2.22 -0.75
N TRP A 106 -12.13 -0.97 -0.33
CA TRP A 106 -11.62 0.25 -0.98
C TRP A 106 -10.57 0.92 -0.08
N GLY A 107 -9.57 1.56 -0.67
CA GLY A 107 -8.51 2.27 0.08
C GLY A 107 -9.02 3.46 0.86
#